data_AF-A0A359LW74-F1
#
_entry.id   AF-A0A359LW74-F1
#
_cell.length_a   1.000
_cell.length_b   1.000
_cell.length_c   1.000
_cell.angle_alpha   90.00
_cell.angle_beta   90.00
_cell.angle_gamma   90.00
#
_symmetry.space_group_name_H-M   'P 1'
#
loop_
_entity.id
_entity.type
_entity.pdbx_description
1 polymer ?
#
loop_
_entity_poly.entity_id
_entity_poly.type
_entity_poly.pdbx_seq_one_letter_code
_entity_poly.pdbx_strand_id
1 'polypeptide(L)'
;MALFSGQHVLGGADLPDHAGLEEGPPAARIPNAEPPRGDGREAVARPALQRRGMELRQSAGAGTGHGVLPGDDGPGADRITGPDRLRGCGRRARRAPVRAGARLDGDRLISLRLEAAGGDSGGGSAARPDGQRPGGAGDLGRHAVPAGGPHMTRRAFAPAAGATALWSCSTPPPALGRSAVSVLRAASYDADLTDLIRRGIRECGLAVRGKKILIKPNLVEYDATRAITTNVAVVAAALEVFEELGAAEVRIGEGPGHRRDAFGVAEAAGYRAIERFEQRFVDLNRDDVEGRPTFAGMDETFFPRAALAADVIVSVAKLKTHHWVGATLSMKNLFGLVPGAVYGWPKNLLHQLGISRSIIELNRLFRNTFAIVDGIVGMEGNGPIHGTGKPAGVLVMGGDVVAVDATCCRLMGIDPLRVEYLSRSAALGNVNAARIDQRGETPGAMRTDFALIPAFAELRLHEDRHGS
;
A
#
# COMPACT_ATOMS: atom_id res chain seq x y z
N MET A 1 32.09 -48.41 9.32
CA MET A 1 32.63 -49.27 8.23
C MET A 1 33.45 -48.35 7.30
N ALA A 2 34.52 -48.87 6.67
CA ALA A 2 35.53 -48.17 5.83
C ALA A 2 35.22 -46.72 5.37
N LEU A 3 36.02 -45.71 5.72
CA LEU A 3 37.38 -45.39 5.20
C LEU A 3 37.40 -45.02 3.70
N PHE A 4 37.82 -43.79 3.41
CA PHE A 4 38.93 -43.53 2.48
C PHE A 4 39.62 -42.20 2.82
N SER A 5 40.92 -42.10 2.53
CA SER A 5 41.77 -40.94 2.81
C SER A 5 42.41 -40.39 1.52
N GLY A 6 42.82 -39.12 1.55
CA GLY A 6 43.55 -38.49 0.46
C GLY A 6 44.26 -37.21 0.95
N GLN A 7 45.58 -37.26 1.09
CA GLN A 7 46.41 -36.10 1.40
C GLN A 7 46.92 -35.45 0.11
N HIS A 8 47.02 -34.13 0.07
CA HIS A 8 48.05 -33.43 -0.68
C HIS A 8 48.45 -32.16 0.10
N VAL A 9 49.75 -31.84 0.07
CA VAL A 9 50.38 -30.74 0.83
C VAL A 9 51.45 -30.09 -0.06
N LEU A 10 51.83 -28.85 0.27
CA LEU A 10 52.89 -28.00 -0.28
C LEU A 10 52.47 -27.05 -1.42
N GLY A 11 52.85 -25.77 -1.25
CA GLY A 11 52.44 -24.63 -2.07
C GLY A 11 52.27 -23.36 -1.24
N GLY A 12 53.30 -23.00 -0.45
CA GLY A 12 53.24 -21.85 0.47
C GLY A 12 53.59 -20.52 -0.19
N ALA A 13 53.06 -19.43 0.36
CA ALA A 13 53.49 -18.06 0.14
C ALA A 13 53.19 -17.24 1.41
N ASP A 14 54.20 -16.56 1.95
CA ASP A 14 54.11 -15.88 3.25
C ASP A 14 53.38 -14.53 3.18
N LEU A 15 52.53 -14.26 4.17
CA LEU A 15 52.17 -12.90 4.60
C LEU A 15 52.11 -12.86 6.14
N PRO A 16 52.46 -11.71 6.77
CA PRO A 16 52.92 -11.69 8.16
C PRO A 16 51.81 -11.69 9.20
N ASP A 17 52.16 -12.19 10.38
CA ASP A 17 51.33 -12.25 11.58
C ASP A 17 51.24 -10.89 12.29
N HIS A 18 50.03 -10.51 12.71
CA HIS A 18 49.78 -9.43 13.65
C HIS A 18 48.57 -9.77 14.54
N ALA A 19 48.88 -10.23 15.75
CA ALA A 19 47.91 -10.60 16.77
C ALA A 19 47.11 -9.40 17.33
N GLY A 20 45.94 -9.66 17.92
CA GLY A 20 45.28 -8.71 18.83
C GLY A 20 43.78 -8.49 18.65
N LEU A 21 42.96 -9.54 18.63
CA LEU A 21 41.52 -9.44 18.88
C LEU A 21 41.09 -10.55 19.84
N GLU A 22 40.79 -10.18 21.09
CA GLU A 22 40.14 -11.09 22.05
C GLU A 22 38.66 -11.31 21.69
N GLU A 23 38.13 -12.49 22.01
CA GLU A 23 36.70 -12.78 21.83
C GLU A 23 35.86 -11.98 22.85
N GLY A 24 34.99 -11.10 22.34
CA GLY A 24 34.04 -10.38 23.18
C GLY A 24 33.06 -11.34 23.89
N PRO A 25 32.69 -11.07 25.15
CA PRO A 25 31.88 -12.01 25.94
C PRO A 25 30.47 -12.21 25.36
N PRO A 26 29.88 -13.41 25.50
CA PRO A 26 28.57 -13.71 24.93
C PRO A 26 27.46 -12.85 25.55
N ALA A 27 26.51 -12.43 24.71
CA ALA A 27 25.44 -11.51 25.10
C ALA A 27 24.61 -12.04 26.28
N ALA A 28 24.46 -11.21 27.32
CA ALA A 28 23.72 -11.56 28.52
C ALA A 28 22.23 -11.82 28.21
N ARG A 29 21.69 -12.92 28.75
CA ARG A 29 20.26 -13.21 28.68
C ARG A 29 19.49 -12.20 29.55
N ILE A 30 18.60 -11.42 28.93
CA ILE A 30 17.63 -10.61 29.66
C ILE A 30 16.67 -11.57 30.40
N PRO A 31 16.50 -11.47 31.74
CA PRO A 31 15.54 -12.30 32.46
C PRO A 31 14.11 -11.85 32.18
N ASN A 32 13.19 -12.80 32.02
CA ASN A 32 11.76 -12.50 31.94
C ASN A 32 11.29 -11.91 33.28
N ALA A 33 10.66 -10.73 33.25
CA ALA A 33 10.00 -10.17 34.41
C ALA A 33 8.64 -10.88 34.65
N GLU A 34 8.52 -11.61 35.76
CA GLU A 34 7.19 -12.02 36.25
C GLU A 34 6.38 -10.80 36.73
N PRO A 35 5.06 -10.76 36.52
CA PRO A 35 4.21 -9.72 37.10
C PRO A 35 4.15 -9.87 38.63
N PRO A 36 4.08 -8.76 39.39
CA PRO A 36 4.10 -8.80 40.85
C PRO A 36 2.83 -9.48 41.40
N ARG A 37 3.00 -10.37 42.38
CA ARG A 37 1.90 -10.95 43.15
C ARG A 37 1.39 -9.95 44.17
N GLY A 38 0.24 -9.34 43.90
CA GLY A 38 -0.48 -8.53 44.89
C GLY A 38 -1.53 -9.36 45.62
N ASP A 39 -1.35 -9.55 46.93
CA ASP A 39 -2.44 -10.01 47.80
C ASP A 39 -3.43 -8.86 48.00
N GLY A 40 -4.69 -9.07 47.60
CA GLY A 40 -5.75 -8.07 47.70
C GLY A 40 -7.11 -8.67 47.34
N ARG A 41 -7.90 -8.99 48.36
CA ARG A 41 -9.27 -9.49 48.19
C ARG A 41 -10.24 -8.33 48.02
N GLU A 42 -10.79 -8.15 46.82
CA GLU A 42 -12.07 -7.45 46.67
C GLU A 42 -12.88 -8.03 45.51
N ALA A 43 -14.17 -8.25 45.73
CA ALA A 43 -15.04 -8.96 44.80
C ALA A 43 -16.02 -7.98 44.13
N VAL A 44 -15.85 -7.75 42.84
CA VAL A 44 -16.76 -6.93 42.02
C VAL A 44 -17.50 -7.81 41.03
N ALA A 45 -18.84 -7.74 41.05
CA ALA A 45 -19.69 -8.62 40.25
C ALA A 45 -19.71 -8.27 38.76
N ARG A 46 -19.88 -9.28 37.90
CA ARG A 46 -20.13 -9.10 36.45
C ARG A 46 -21.60 -8.74 36.20
N PRO A 47 -21.92 -7.61 35.55
CA PRO A 47 -23.27 -7.37 35.03
C PRO A 47 -23.59 -8.33 33.87
N ALA A 48 -24.80 -8.87 33.84
CA ALA A 48 -25.27 -9.70 32.73
C ALA A 48 -25.83 -8.83 31.58
N LEU A 49 -25.68 -9.27 30.32
CA LEU A 49 -26.36 -8.65 29.19
C LEU A 49 -27.87 -8.87 29.30
N GLN A 50 -28.63 -7.82 29.61
CA GLN A 50 -30.09 -7.85 29.52
C GLN A 50 -30.53 -7.30 28.16
N ARG A 51 -31.07 -8.18 27.30
CA ARG A 51 -31.70 -7.77 26.05
C ARG A 51 -32.94 -6.93 26.35
N ARG A 52 -33.12 -5.80 25.66
CA ARG A 52 -34.44 -5.14 25.53
C ARG A 52 -34.82 -5.09 24.06
N GLY A 53 -36.05 -5.51 23.76
CA GLY A 53 -36.63 -5.39 22.43
C GLY A 53 -37.02 -3.94 22.12
N MET A 54 -37.03 -3.59 20.83
CA MET A 54 -37.45 -2.29 20.34
C MET A 54 -38.91 -2.40 19.87
N GLU A 55 -39.88 -2.04 20.71
CA GLU A 55 -41.27 -1.95 20.28
C GLU A 55 -41.50 -0.71 19.41
N LEU A 56 -42.03 -0.92 18.21
CA LEU A 56 -42.57 0.15 17.37
C LEU A 56 -43.97 0.53 17.86
N ARG A 57 -44.18 1.81 18.18
CA ARG A 57 -45.52 2.38 18.32
C ARG A 57 -45.69 3.59 17.41
N GLN A 58 -46.67 3.50 16.52
CA GLN A 58 -47.23 4.62 15.80
C GLN A 58 -48.34 5.27 16.64
N SER A 59 -48.46 6.58 16.58
CA SER A 59 -49.75 7.28 16.55
C SER A 59 -49.58 8.73 16.09
N ALA A 60 -50.63 9.27 15.48
CA ALA A 60 -50.76 10.69 15.13
C ALA A 60 -52.05 11.22 15.77
N GLY A 61 -52.17 12.54 15.99
CA GLY A 61 -53.41 13.13 16.51
C GLY A 61 -53.30 14.59 16.92
N ALA A 62 -53.96 15.46 16.16
CA ALA A 62 -54.02 16.93 16.31
C ALA A 62 -54.63 17.45 17.64
N GLY A 63 -54.42 18.75 17.95
CA GLY A 63 -55.13 19.45 19.03
C GLY A 63 -54.78 20.95 19.20
N THR A 64 -55.74 21.82 18.84
CA THR A 64 -55.87 23.28 19.06
C THR A 64 -55.53 23.83 20.47
N GLY A 65 -55.19 25.12 20.70
CA GLY A 65 -55.02 26.29 19.82
C GLY A 65 -55.17 27.68 20.53
N HIS A 66 -55.06 28.78 19.77
CA HIS A 66 -55.41 30.21 20.06
C HIS A 66 -54.59 31.08 21.06
N GLY A 67 -54.55 32.41 20.78
CA GLY A 67 -53.86 33.48 21.54
C GLY A 67 -53.05 34.47 20.68
N VAL A 68 -53.66 35.24 19.75
CA VAL A 68 -54.10 36.67 19.88
C VAL A 68 -53.00 37.74 19.65
N LEU A 69 -53.28 38.73 18.78
CA LEU A 69 -52.48 39.94 18.39
C LEU A 69 -53.13 41.23 18.99
N PRO A 70 -52.49 42.43 19.04
CA PRO A 70 -52.05 43.30 17.91
C PRO A 70 -50.53 43.64 17.95
N GLY A 71 -49.88 44.44 17.08
CA GLY A 71 -50.30 45.46 16.08
C GLY A 71 -50.05 46.90 16.57
N ASP A 72 -49.66 47.92 15.78
CA ASP A 72 -49.22 48.02 14.36
C ASP A 72 -48.51 49.41 14.12
N ASP A 73 -48.36 49.86 12.86
CA ASP A 73 -48.22 51.24 12.32
C ASP A 73 -46.92 51.69 11.58
N GLY A 74 -47.12 52.35 10.43
CA GLY A 74 -46.10 52.93 9.50
C GLY A 74 -46.14 54.48 9.44
N PRO A 75 -46.27 55.19 8.27
CA PRO A 75 -46.35 54.74 6.85
C PRO A 75 -45.66 55.67 5.77
N GLY A 76 -45.84 55.37 4.46
CA GLY A 76 -45.59 56.25 3.27
C GLY A 76 -44.58 55.72 2.23
N ALA A 77 -44.83 55.44 0.92
CA ALA A 77 -45.60 56.07 -0.20
C ALA A 77 -44.81 57.22 -0.92
N ASP A 78 -44.82 57.48 -2.25
CA ASP A 78 -45.56 57.02 -3.49
C ASP A 78 -44.70 57.44 -4.76
N ARG A 79 -45.01 57.47 -6.09
CA ARG A 79 -46.18 57.22 -6.98
C ARG A 79 -45.82 56.99 -8.50
N ILE A 80 -46.38 55.93 -9.10
CA ILE A 80 -46.86 55.66 -10.50
C ILE A 80 -46.32 56.46 -11.75
N THR A 81 -45.91 55.76 -12.86
CA THR A 81 -46.39 55.94 -14.29
C THR A 81 -45.63 55.09 -15.36
N GLY A 82 -46.25 54.91 -16.54
CA GLY A 82 -45.67 54.42 -17.83
C GLY A 82 -46.36 55.15 -19.02
N PRO A 83 -46.32 54.72 -20.31
CA PRO A 83 -45.82 53.46 -20.92
C PRO A 83 -45.12 53.63 -22.33
N ASP A 84 -45.06 52.54 -23.13
CA ASP A 84 -45.28 52.46 -24.62
C ASP A 84 -44.12 52.02 -25.60
N ARG A 85 -44.53 51.35 -26.71
CA ARG A 85 -43.87 51.08 -28.03
C ARG A 85 -42.68 50.12 -28.26
N LEU A 86 -43.05 48.85 -28.54
CA LEU A 86 -42.90 48.13 -29.83
C LEU A 86 -41.75 48.46 -30.84
N ARG A 87 -40.90 47.45 -31.14
CA ARG A 87 -40.44 46.95 -32.49
C ARG A 87 -39.41 45.80 -32.32
N GLY A 88 -39.26 44.81 -33.22
CA GLY A 88 -40.11 44.47 -34.38
C GLY A 88 -39.50 43.64 -35.54
N CYS A 89 -38.91 42.44 -35.31
CA CYS A 89 -38.60 41.40 -36.32
C CYS A 89 -38.27 40.06 -35.61
N GLY A 90 -38.52 38.82 -36.08
CA GLY A 90 -38.91 38.27 -37.40
C GLY A 90 -37.77 37.40 -37.95
N ARG A 91 -37.85 36.09 -38.27
CA ARG A 91 -38.96 35.12 -38.54
C ARG A 91 -38.59 33.73 -37.93
N ARG A 92 -39.49 32.83 -37.52
CA ARG A 92 -40.13 31.68 -38.27
C ARG A 92 -39.19 30.97 -39.28
N ALA A 93 -39.16 29.62 -39.45
CA ALA A 93 -40.18 28.59 -39.12
C ALA A 93 -39.68 27.11 -39.08
N ARG A 94 -40.48 26.21 -38.46
CA ARG A 94 -40.70 24.74 -38.71
C ARG A 94 -39.49 23.78 -38.61
N ARG A 95 -39.49 22.75 -37.74
CA ARG A 95 -40.27 21.48 -37.71
C ARG A 95 -39.95 20.45 -38.82
N ALA A 96 -39.17 19.41 -38.44
CA ALA A 96 -39.30 17.96 -38.66
C ALA A 96 -39.69 17.38 -40.04
N PRO A 97 -39.18 16.17 -40.38
CA PRO A 97 -39.96 14.97 -40.00
C PRO A 97 -39.13 13.79 -39.43
N VAL A 98 -39.85 12.78 -38.94
CA VAL A 98 -39.33 11.47 -38.47
C VAL A 98 -39.73 10.38 -39.46
N ARG A 99 -38.83 9.43 -39.77
CA ARG A 99 -39.05 7.97 -40.01
C ARG A 99 -37.79 7.33 -40.64
N ALA A 100 -37.58 6.01 -40.65
CA ALA A 100 -37.84 4.95 -39.66
C ALA A 100 -37.38 3.60 -40.23
N GLY A 101 -36.85 2.70 -39.39
CA GLY A 101 -36.90 1.26 -39.61
C GLY A 101 -35.72 0.60 -40.35
N ALA A 102 -34.91 -0.13 -39.57
CA ALA A 102 -34.31 -1.39 -39.98
C ALA A 102 -34.49 -2.38 -38.81
N ARG A 103 -34.81 -3.65 -39.08
CA ARG A 103 -34.95 -4.70 -38.06
C ARG A 103 -33.63 -5.45 -37.89
N LEU A 104 -33.37 -5.96 -36.69
CA LEU A 104 -32.53 -7.13 -36.47
C LEU A 104 -33.20 -8.03 -35.43
N ASP A 105 -33.53 -9.25 -35.82
CA ASP A 105 -33.91 -10.36 -34.94
C ASP A 105 -32.66 -11.21 -34.61
N GLY A 106 -32.72 -12.06 -33.58
CA GLY A 106 -31.82 -13.21 -33.47
C GLY A 106 -30.80 -13.21 -32.32
N ASP A 107 -31.29 -13.55 -31.13
CA ASP A 107 -30.68 -14.42 -30.11
C ASP A 107 -29.16 -14.70 -30.12
N ARG A 108 -28.53 -14.44 -28.96
CA ARG A 108 -27.66 -15.41 -28.25
C ARG A 108 -27.31 -14.93 -26.83
N LEU A 109 -28.08 -15.37 -25.84
CA LEU A 109 -27.63 -15.41 -24.44
C LEU A 109 -27.66 -16.86 -23.97
N ILE A 110 -26.53 -17.37 -23.47
CA ILE A 110 -26.42 -18.76 -23.01
C ILE A 110 -26.87 -18.83 -21.55
N SER A 111 -28.13 -19.23 -21.34
CA SER A 111 -28.65 -19.56 -20.01
C SER A 111 -28.29 -21.00 -19.65
N LEU A 112 -27.49 -21.18 -18.60
CA LEU A 112 -27.19 -22.50 -18.04
C LEU A 112 -28.45 -23.12 -17.42
N ARG A 113 -28.82 -24.31 -17.89
CA ARG A 113 -29.92 -25.09 -17.29
C ARG A 113 -29.49 -25.67 -15.93
N LEU A 114 -30.20 -25.25 -14.89
CA LEU A 114 -30.42 -26.07 -13.69
C LEU A 114 -31.78 -26.75 -13.85
N GLU A 115 -31.78 -28.03 -14.24
CA GLU A 115 -32.97 -28.87 -14.16
C GLU A 115 -32.82 -29.79 -12.94
N ALA A 116 -33.74 -29.64 -11.98
CA ALA A 116 -33.87 -30.55 -10.86
C ALA A 116 -34.91 -31.64 -11.21
N ALA A 117 -34.49 -32.90 -11.22
CA ALA A 117 -35.42 -34.02 -11.24
C ALA A 117 -35.90 -34.30 -9.81
N GLY A 118 -37.21 -34.30 -9.59
CA GLY A 118 -37.81 -34.61 -8.29
C GLY A 118 -37.86 -36.12 -8.01
N GLY A 119 -37.85 -36.48 -6.73
CA GLY A 119 -38.03 -37.85 -6.25
C GLY A 119 -38.38 -37.84 -4.77
N ASP A 120 -39.68 -37.92 -4.45
CA ASP A 120 -40.21 -37.88 -3.09
C ASP A 120 -40.33 -39.29 -2.49
N SER A 121 -39.90 -39.48 -1.24
CA SER A 121 -40.66 -40.23 -0.21
C SER A 121 -39.88 -40.42 1.12
N GLY A 122 -40.46 -39.91 2.21
CA GLY A 122 -40.74 -40.69 3.43
C GLY A 122 -39.63 -41.12 4.41
N GLY A 123 -39.51 -40.37 5.52
CA GLY A 123 -39.70 -40.93 6.88
C GLY A 123 -38.50 -41.37 7.74
N GLY A 124 -38.66 -41.27 9.07
CA GLY A 124 -37.81 -41.90 10.11
C GLY A 124 -36.43 -41.24 10.34
N SER A 125 -36.17 -40.43 11.37
CA SER A 125 -36.32 -40.57 12.83
C SER A 125 -35.18 -41.32 13.55
N ALA A 126 -34.60 -40.62 14.54
CA ALA A 126 -33.88 -41.11 15.74
C ALA A 126 -32.45 -41.70 15.68
N ALA A 127 -31.61 -41.07 16.53
CA ALA A 127 -30.60 -41.67 17.43
C ALA A 127 -29.28 -42.29 16.92
N ARG A 128 -28.22 -42.02 17.70
CA ARG A 128 -26.97 -42.80 17.79
C ARG A 128 -27.17 -43.98 18.76
N PRO A 129 -26.29 -45.00 18.79
CA PRO A 129 -25.15 -44.91 19.73
C PRO A 129 -23.83 -45.53 19.18
N ASP A 130 -22.85 -45.68 20.07
CA ASP A 130 -21.46 -46.07 19.82
C ASP A 130 -21.24 -47.56 19.44
N GLY A 131 -20.04 -47.87 18.92
CA GLY A 131 -19.57 -49.24 18.67
C GLY A 131 -18.05 -49.31 18.42
N GLN A 132 -17.38 -50.36 18.91
CA GLN A 132 -15.92 -50.50 18.90
C GLN A 132 -15.41 -51.54 17.86
N ARG A 133 -14.09 -51.51 17.62
CA ARG A 133 -13.30 -52.60 16.98
C ARG A 133 -13.32 -53.88 17.86
N PRO A 134 -12.81 -55.08 17.44
CA PRO A 134 -11.97 -55.39 16.27
C PRO A 134 -12.39 -56.69 15.52
N GLY A 135 -11.53 -57.21 14.63
CA GLY A 135 -11.64 -58.56 14.04
C GLY A 135 -11.10 -58.64 12.61
N GLY A 136 -10.67 -59.82 12.14
CA GLY A 136 -10.15 -60.03 10.78
C GLY A 136 -10.03 -61.50 10.39
N ALA A 137 -9.34 -61.75 9.26
CA ALA A 137 -9.25 -63.00 8.48
C ALA A 137 -10.50 -63.31 7.62
N GLY A 138 -10.29 -63.74 6.36
CA GLY A 138 -11.35 -63.92 5.34
C GLY A 138 -10.80 -64.00 3.90
N ASP A 139 -10.09 -65.08 3.62
CA ASP A 139 -9.24 -65.43 2.45
C ASP A 139 -9.84 -65.35 1.02
N LEU A 140 -8.96 -65.57 0.01
CA LEU A 140 -9.16 -65.91 -1.42
C LEU A 140 -9.51 -64.80 -2.44
N GLY A 141 -8.66 -64.69 -3.47
CA GLY A 141 -8.89 -63.83 -4.65
C GLY A 141 -7.71 -63.74 -5.63
N ARG A 142 -7.29 -64.85 -6.26
CA ARG A 142 -6.14 -64.87 -7.19
C ARG A 142 -6.47 -64.25 -8.56
N HIS A 143 -5.73 -63.22 -8.97
CA HIS A 143 -5.44 -62.96 -10.38
C HIS A 143 -4.02 -62.41 -10.55
N ALA A 144 -3.32 -62.85 -11.59
CA ALA A 144 -1.96 -62.43 -11.93
C ALA A 144 -1.94 -61.76 -13.31
N VAL A 145 -1.09 -60.75 -13.48
CA VAL A 145 -0.81 -60.07 -14.76
C VAL A 145 0.72 -59.93 -14.90
N PRO A 146 1.33 -60.16 -16.07
CA PRO A 146 2.78 -60.35 -16.16
C PRO A 146 3.58 -59.04 -16.21
N ALA A 147 4.85 -59.11 -15.79
CA ALA A 147 5.83 -58.07 -16.06
C ALA A 147 6.34 -58.17 -17.50
N GLY A 148 6.41 -57.03 -18.20
CA GLY A 148 7.01 -56.92 -19.54
C GLY A 148 7.68 -55.56 -19.72
N GLY A 149 9.02 -55.55 -19.73
CA GLY A 149 9.82 -54.34 -19.95
C GLY A 149 10.47 -54.33 -21.34
N PRO A 150 10.48 -53.20 -22.06
CA PRO A 150 11.21 -53.08 -23.32
C PRO A 150 12.72 -52.85 -23.06
N HIS A 151 13.57 -53.51 -23.86
CA HIS A 151 15.02 -53.33 -23.81
C HIS A 151 15.44 -51.95 -24.37
N MET A 152 16.36 -51.25 -23.68
CA MET A 152 17.15 -50.19 -24.31
C MET A 152 18.44 -50.78 -24.92
N THR A 153 18.74 -50.41 -26.17
CA THR A 153 19.87 -50.92 -26.93
C THR A 153 21.15 -50.09 -26.72
N ARG A 154 22.31 -50.75 -26.68
CA ARG A 154 23.62 -50.08 -26.55
C ARG A 154 24.02 -49.38 -27.84
N ARG A 155 24.01 -48.04 -27.88
CA ARG A 155 24.90 -47.20 -28.71
C ARG A 155 24.86 -45.73 -28.27
N ALA A 156 25.85 -44.95 -28.72
CA ALA A 156 25.95 -43.49 -28.55
C ALA A 156 26.02 -42.95 -27.11
N PHE A 157 27.04 -43.37 -26.35
CA PHE A 157 27.66 -42.45 -25.38
C PHE A 157 28.66 -41.57 -26.15
N ALA A 158 28.44 -40.26 -26.18
CA ALA A 158 29.36 -39.29 -26.77
C ALA A 158 29.31 -37.99 -25.94
N PRO A 159 30.43 -37.52 -25.37
CA PRO A 159 30.46 -36.28 -24.61
C PRO A 159 30.45 -35.09 -25.58
N ALA A 160 29.27 -34.55 -25.86
CA ALA A 160 29.15 -33.28 -26.55
C ALA A 160 29.68 -32.15 -25.64
N ALA A 161 30.91 -31.70 -25.88
CA ALA A 161 31.52 -30.55 -25.20
C ALA A 161 30.88 -29.23 -25.67
N GLY A 162 29.59 -29.06 -25.33
CA GLY A 162 28.77 -27.92 -25.72
C GLY A 162 28.83 -26.79 -24.70
N ALA A 163 29.72 -25.82 -24.95
CA ALA A 163 29.74 -24.47 -24.37
C ALA A 163 29.27 -24.37 -22.89
N THR A 164 30.17 -24.64 -21.95
CA THR A 164 30.09 -24.01 -20.63
C THR A 164 30.14 -22.50 -20.81
N ALA A 165 28.96 -21.86 -20.79
CA ALA A 165 28.82 -20.41 -20.81
C ALA A 165 29.35 -19.86 -19.48
N LEU A 166 30.68 -19.65 -19.42
CA LEU A 166 31.32 -18.90 -18.37
C LEU A 166 30.76 -17.48 -18.40
N TRP A 167 29.83 -17.19 -17.49
CA TRP A 167 29.42 -15.83 -17.12
C TRP A 167 30.56 -15.14 -16.36
N SER A 168 31.69 -14.99 -17.05
CA SER A 168 32.79 -14.13 -16.67
C SER A 168 32.45 -12.68 -17.02
N CYS A 169 33.15 -11.74 -16.40
CA CYS A 169 32.82 -10.32 -16.42
C CYS A 169 31.39 -10.05 -15.91
N SER A 170 31.27 -10.06 -14.58
CA SER A 170 30.32 -9.21 -13.87
C SER A 170 30.50 -7.76 -14.30
N THR A 171 29.81 -7.37 -15.38
CA THR A 171 29.67 -5.97 -15.76
C THR A 171 29.04 -5.24 -14.55
N PRO A 172 29.67 -4.17 -14.04
CA PRO A 172 29.05 -3.40 -12.97
C PRO A 172 27.69 -2.88 -13.50
N PRO A 173 26.62 -2.93 -12.69
CA PRO A 173 25.31 -2.46 -13.14
C PRO A 173 25.45 -1.03 -13.66
N PRO A 174 24.86 -0.70 -14.83
CA PRO A 174 25.11 0.56 -15.52
C PRO A 174 24.87 1.72 -14.56
N ALA A 175 25.91 2.55 -14.37
CA ALA A 175 25.96 3.52 -13.28
C ALA A 175 24.72 4.42 -13.29
N LEU A 176 23.88 4.29 -12.26
CA LEU A 176 22.61 4.99 -12.15
C LEU A 176 22.79 6.49 -12.44
N GLY A 177 22.02 7.02 -13.38
CA GLY A 177 22.10 8.43 -13.79
C GLY A 177 21.81 9.40 -12.65
N ARG A 178 21.85 10.71 -12.91
CA ARG A 178 21.38 11.68 -11.91
C ARG A 178 19.89 11.49 -11.68
N SER A 179 19.46 11.48 -10.41
CA SER A 179 18.06 11.26 -10.05
C SER A 179 17.31 12.58 -9.90
N ALA A 180 16.37 12.87 -10.80
CA ALA A 180 15.53 14.07 -10.71
C ALA A 180 14.54 13.96 -9.54
N VAL A 181 14.67 14.87 -8.57
CA VAL A 181 13.76 14.98 -7.42
C VAL A 181 13.22 16.41 -7.37
N SER A 182 11.90 16.55 -7.45
CA SER A 182 11.21 17.83 -7.29
C SER A 182 10.83 18.02 -5.82
N VAL A 183 11.15 19.18 -5.24
CA VAL A 183 10.71 19.60 -3.90
C VAL A 183 9.94 20.90 -4.09
N LEU A 184 8.64 20.89 -3.82
CA LEU A 184 7.74 22.01 -4.07
C LEU A 184 7.09 22.48 -2.77
N ARG A 185 7.03 23.79 -2.58
CA ARG A 185 6.35 24.43 -1.45
C ARG A 185 4.84 24.33 -1.61
N ALA A 186 4.18 23.81 -0.59
CA ALA A 186 2.74 23.59 -0.50
C ALA A 186 2.29 23.93 0.94
N ALA A 187 1.94 25.20 1.19
CA ALA A 187 1.79 25.74 2.54
C ALA A 187 0.59 25.16 3.32
N SER A 188 -0.48 24.79 2.62
CA SER A 188 -1.65 24.09 3.18
C SER A 188 -2.24 23.13 2.13
N TYR A 189 -3.28 22.40 2.51
CA TYR A 189 -4.03 21.53 1.59
C TYR A 189 -5.00 22.30 0.67
N ASP A 190 -5.14 23.61 0.87
CA ASP A 190 -5.97 24.53 0.07
C ASP A 190 -5.18 25.19 -1.08
N ALA A 191 -3.89 24.85 -1.22
CA ALA A 191 -3.06 25.25 -2.36
C ALA A 191 -3.52 24.56 -3.65
N ASP A 192 -3.04 25.05 -4.80
CA ASP A 192 -3.25 24.40 -6.10
C ASP A 192 -2.44 23.09 -6.20
N LEU A 193 -2.98 22.03 -5.60
CA LEU A 193 -2.34 20.72 -5.56
C LEU A 193 -2.25 20.08 -6.95
N THR A 194 -3.15 20.41 -7.88
CA THR A 194 -3.12 19.84 -9.24
C THR A 194 -2.02 20.48 -10.08
N ASP A 195 -1.82 21.81 -10.06
CA ASP A 195 -0.63 22.40 -10.69
C ASP A 195 0.67 21.93 -10.02
N LEU A 196 0.73 21.89 -8.69
CA LEU A 196 1.94 21.42 -8.00
C LEU A 196 2.30 19.97 -8.36
N ILE A 197 1.33 19.05 -8.45
CA ILE A 197 1.56 17.66 -8.87
C ILE A 197 1.87 17.57 -10.37
N ARG A 198 1.14 18.29 -11.23
CA ARG A 198 1.41 18.37 -12.68
C ARG A 198 2.80 18.94 -12.97
N ARG A 199 3.24 19.92 -12.19
CA ARG A 199 4.60 20.49 -12.20
C ARG A 199 5.64 19.48 -11.74
N GLY A 200 5.45 18.83 -10.59
CA GLY A 200 6.41 17.85 -10.07
C GLY A 200 6.58 16.61 -10.97
N ILE A 201 5.49 16.11 -11.56
CA ILE A 201 5.50 15.03 -12.56
C ILE A 201 6.33 15.42 -13.79
N ARG A 202 6.13 16.65 -14.30
CA ARG A 202 6.92 17.22 -15.41
C ARG A 202 8.38 17.45 -15.02
N GLU A 203 8.64 17.98 -13.83
CA GLU A 203 9.99 18.15 -13.29
C GLU A 203 10.70 16.82 -13.06
N CYS A 204 10.00 15.69 -12.91
CA CYS A 204 10.61 14.37 -12.77
C CYS A 204 10.55 13.51 -14.04
N GLY A 205 10.03 14.03 -15.16
CA GLY A 205 10.04 13.37 -16.47
C GLY A 205 9.15 12.13 -16.59
N LEU A 206 8.16 11.95 -15.72
CA LEU A 206 7.32 10.75 -15.70
C LEU A 206 6.31 10.75 -16.86
N ALA A 207 6.52 9.87 -17.85
CA ALA A 207 5.58 9.63 -18.94
C ALA A 207 4.46 8.66 -18.53
N VAL A 208 3.20 9.14 -18.56
CA VAL A 208 1.99 8.41 -18.10
C VAL A 208 0.93 8.16 -19.18
N ARG A 209 1.03 8.79 -20.36
CA ARG A 209 0.01 8.67 -21.41
C ARG A 209 -0.16 7.22 -21.86
N GLY A 210 -1.40 6.74 -21.89
CA GLY A 210 -1.77 5.38 -22.28
C GLY A 210 -1.48 4.28 -21.24
N LYS A 211 -1.00 4.64 -20.04
CA LYS A 211 -0.63 3.68 -18.99
C LYS A 211 -1.72 3.43 -17.97
N LYS A 212 -1.68 2.25 -17.33
CA LYS A 212 -2.43 1.91 -16.12
C LYS A 212 -1.68 2.34 -14.87
N ILE A 213 -2.37 3.03 -13.97
CA ILE A 213 -1.78 3.64 -12.79
C ILE A 213 -2.49 3.15 -11.53
N LEU A 214 -1.70 2.68 -10.56
CA LEU A 214 -2.17 2.38 -9.21
C LEU A 214 -1.65 3.43 -8.22
N ILE A 215 -2.52 4.35 -7.82
CA ILE A 215 -2.25 5.32 -6.76
C ILE A 215 -2.31 4.60 -5.41
N LYS A 216 -1.18 4.58 -4.71
CA LYS A 216 -0.93 3.81 -3.47
C LYS A 216 -0.76 4.81 -2.31
N PRO A 217 -1.84 5.30 -1.67
CA PRO A 217 -1.76 6.23 -0.55
C PRO A 217 -1.29 5.56 0.75
N ASN A 218 -0.83 6.32 1.75
CA ASN A 218 -0.62 5.77 3.08
C ASN A 218 -1.92 5.79 3.89
N LEU A 219 -2.57 4.63 4.03
CA LEU A 219 -3.87 4.45 4.69
C LEU A 219 -3.80 3.29 5.71
N VAL A 220 -2.82 3.34 6.62
CA VAL A 220 -2.52 2.26 7.59
C VAL A 220 -3.62 2.08 8.65
N GLU A 221 -4.11 3.22 9.16
CA GLU A 221 -5.16 3.42 10.16
C GLU A 221 -5.49 4.93 10.19
N TYR A 222 -6.66 5.35 10.66
CA TYR A 222 -7.07 6.76 10.68
C TYR A 222 -7.39 7.25 12.11
N ASP A 223 -6.94 8.46 12.41
CA ASP A 223 -7.29 9.28 13.59
C ASP A 223 -7.28 10.74 13.11
N ALA A 224 -8.43 11.43 13.19
CA ALA A 224 -8.58 12.80 12.68
C ALA A 224 -7.67 13.82 13.40
N THR A 225 -7.14 13.48 14.57
CA THR A 225 -6.23 14.35 15.35
C THR A 225 -4.75 14.17 14.97
N ARG A 226 -4.41 13.22 14.10
CA ARG A 226 -3.02 12.83 13.81
C ARG A 226 -2.73 12.72 12.31
N ALA A 227 -1.52 13.10 11.95
CA ALA A 227 -1.00 13.00 10.58
C ALA A 227 -0.57 11.56 10.20
N ILE A 228 -1.38 10.54 10.55
CA ILE A 228 -1.11 9.14 10.24
C ILE A 228 -1.16 8.89 8.73
N THR A 229 -2.18 9.39 8.05
CA THR A 229 -2.47 9.08 6.64
C THR A 229 -2.09 10.21 5.70
N THR A 230 -1.86 9.85 4.43
CA THR A 230 -1.86 10.81 3.32
C THR A 230 -3.20 11.53 3.26
N ASN A 231 -3.20 12.85 3.12
CA ASN A 231 -4.44 13.61 2.97
C ASN A 231 -5.15 13.27 1.65
N VAL A 232 -6.47 13.04 1.70
CA VAL A 232 -7.32 12.77 0.54
C VAL A 232 -7.20 13.82 -0.57
N ALA A 233 -6.99 15.10 -0.23
CA ALA A 233 -6.83 16.17 -1.21
C ALA A 233 -5.62 15.95 -2.14
N VAL A 234 -4.49 15.46 -1.60
CA VAL A 234 -3.28 15.13 -2.39
C VAL A 234 -3.56 13.92 -3.31
N VAL A 235 -4.41 12.99 -2.89
CA VAL A 235 -4.76 11.78 -3.65
C VAL A 235 -5.79 12.09 -4.75
N ALA A 236 -6.75 12.97 -4.48
CA ALA A 236 -7.71 13.47 -5.46
C ALA A 236 -6.99 14.30 -6.55
N ALA A 237 -6.10 15.22 -6.15
CA ALA A 237 -5.30 15.99 -7.08
C ALA A 237 -4.35 15.13 -7.92
N ALA A 238 -3.76 14.08 -7.33
CA ALA A 238 -2.97 13.10 -8.08
C ALA A 238 -3.83 12.34 -9.10
N LEU A 239 -5.01 11.86 -8.70
CA LEU A 239 -5.97 11.18 -9.59
C LEU A 239 -6.32 12.03 -10.80
N GLU A 240 -6.74 13.28 -10.57
CA GLU A 240 -7.11 14.25 -11.61
C GLU A 240 -5.97 14.48 -12.60
N VAL A 241 -4.76 14.80 -12.11
CA VAL A 241 -3.59 15.07 -12.96
C VAL A 241 -3.18 13.85 -13.79
N PHE A 242 -3.32 12.63 -13.28
CA PHE A 242 -3.03 11.42 -14.08
C PHE A 242 -4.07 11.17 -15.17
N GLU A 243 -5.35 11.50 -14.93
CA GLU A 243 -6.40 11.45 -15.96
C GLU A 243 -6.18 12.56 -17.03
N GLU A 244 -5.87 13.80 -16.63
CA GLU A 244 -5.52 14.90 -17.55
C GLU A 244 -4.34 14.59 -18.48
N LEU A 245 -3.27 14.01 -17.93
CA LEU A 245 -2.08 13.61 -18.69
C LEU A 245 -2.34 12.41 -19.62
N GLY A 246 -3.54 11.84 -19.56
CA GLY A 246 -4.05 10.83 -20.48
C GLY A 246 -3.61 9.41 -20.15
N ALA A 247 -3.54 9.05 -18.86
CA ALA A 247 -3.47 7.66 -18.45
C ALA A 247 -4.67 6.87 -19.02
N ALA A 248 -4.47 5.59 -19.33
CA ALA A 248 -5.54 4.72 -19.84
C ALA A 248 -6.48 4.22 -18.72
N GLU A 249 -5.96 4.13 -17.48
CA GLU A 249 -6.69 3.67 -16.32
C GLU A 249 -6.01 4.23 -15.05
N VAL A 250 -6.76 4.81 -14.12
CA VAL A 250 -6.24 5.27 -12.82
C VAL A 250 -7.10 4.71 -11.69
N ARG A 251 -6.50 3.85 -10.87
CA ARG A 251 -7.11 3.26 -9.66
C ARG A 251 -6.42 3.76 -8.42
N ILE A 252 -7.12 3.73 -7.29
CA ILE A 252 -6.57 3.91 -5.95
C ILE A 252 -6.51 2.52 -5.31
N GLY A 253 -5.40 2.15 -4.66
CA GLY A 253 -5.29 0.88 -3.96
C GLY A 253 -4.55 0.99 -2.64
N GLU A 254 -5.13 0.46 -1.57
CA GLU A 254 -4.42 0.23 -0.31
C GLU A 254 -4.79 -1.14 0.27
N GLY A 255 -3.82 -1.78 0.92
CA GLY A 255 -4.06 -2.85 1.88
C GLY A 255 -3.59 -2.40 3.26
N PRO A 256 -4.48 -1.92 4.16
CA PRO A 256 -4.06 -1.39 5.46
C PRO A 256 -3.32 -2.42 6.30
N GLY A 257 -2.36 -1.94 7.11
CA GLY A 257 -1.43 -2.79 7.85
C GLY A 257 -2.00 -3.41 9.14
N HIS A 258 -2.91 -2.69 9.82
CA HIS A 258 -3.51 -3.12 11.10
C HIS A 258 -5.01 -3.39 10.98
N ARG A 259 -5.73 -2.58 10.19
CA ARG A 259 -7.18 -2.70 10.00
C ARG A 259 -7.53 -3.72 8.92
N ARG A 260 -8.55 -4.53 9.19
CA ARG A 260 -9.08 -5.54 8.25
C ARG A 260 -10.09 -4.97 7.25
N ASP A 261 -10.52 -3.73 7.42
CA ASP A 261 -11.46 -3.06 6.52
C ASP A 261 -10.75 -1.88 5.86
N ALA A 262 -10.54 -1.96 4.55
CA ALA A 262 -9.89 -0.91 3.77
C ALA A 262 -10.87 0.20 3.36
N PHE A 263 -12.12 -0.15 3.09
CA PHE A 263 -13.15 0.82 2.72
C PHE A 263 -13.51 1.69 3.93
N GLY A 264 -13.71 1.12 5.11
CA GLY A 264 -13.97 1.88 6.34
C GLY A 264 -12.82 2.82 6.75
N VAL A 265 -11.56 2.44 6.51
CA VAL A 265 -10.40 3.33 6.75
C VAL A 265 -10.32 4.45 5.73
N ALA A 266 -10.55 4.17 4.45
CA ALA A 266 -10.58 5.20 3.40
C ALA A 266 -11.78 6.16 3.57
N GLU A 267 -12.95 5.64 3.96
CA GLU A 267 -14.15 6.42 4.25
C GLU A 267 -13.95 7.35 5.46
N ALA A 268 -13.38 6.84 6.56
CA ALA A 268 -12.99 7.66 7.70
C ALA A 268 -11.96 8.74 7.32
N ALA A 269 -11.04 8.43 6.39
CA ALA A 269 -10.08 9.37 5.82
C ALA A 269 -10.66 10.31 4.73
N GLY A 270 -11.99 10.32 4.53
CA GLY A 270 -12.69 11.25 3.64
C GLY A 270 -12.76 10.87 2.16
N TYR A 271 -12.33 9.66 1.76
CA TYR A 271 -12.23 9.27 0.34
C TYR A 271 -13.59 9.16 -0.37
N ARG A 272 -14.70 9.17 0.38
CA ARG A 272 -16.06 9.33 -0.16
C ARG A 272 -16.27 10.62 -0.97
N ALA A 273 -15.42 11.62 -0.80
CA ALA A 273 -15.42 12.85 -1.60
C ALA A 273 -14.88 12.65 -3.04
N ILE A 274 -14.19 11.53 -3.33
CA ILE A 274 -13.67 11.23 -4.66
C ILE A 274 -14.79 10.69 -5.55
N GLU A 275 -14.97 11.28 -6.74
CA GLU A 275 -16.04 10.88 -7.67
C GLU A 275 -15.93 9.39 -8.03
N ARG A 276 -17.03 8.65 -7.83
CA ARG A 276 -17.12 7.20 -8.07
C ARG A 276 -16.09 6.37 -7.27
N PHE A 277 -15.71 6.82 -6.08
CA PHE A 277 -14.74 6.18 -5.18
C PHE A 277 -14.80 4.65 -5.15
N GLU A 278 -15.96 4.04 -4.92
CA GLU A 278 -16.13 2.57 -4.83
C GLU A 278 -15.76 1.82 -6.12
N GLN A 279 -15.80 2.47 -7.27
CA GLN A 279 -15.43 1.91 -8.57
C GLN A 279 -13.96 2.15 -8.91
N ARG A 280 -13.31 3.09 -8.21
CA ARG A 280 -11.89 3.46 -8.38
C ARG A 280 -10.97 2.82 -7.33
N PHE A 281 -11.51 2.43 -6.17
CA PHE A 281 -10.74 1.92 -5.03
C PHE A 281 -10.65 0.38 -5.01
N VAL A 282 -9.45 -0.14 -4.74
CA VAL A 282 -9.18 -1.58 -4.60
C VAL A 282 -8.63 -1.86 -3.20
N ASP A 283 -9.30 -2.76 -2.46
CA ASP A 283 -8.74 -3.33 -1.23
C ASP A 283 -7.64 -4.35 -1.58
N LEU A 284 -6.39 -3.90 -1.54
CA LEU A 284 -5.22 -4.74 -1.83
C LEU A 284 -4.98 -5.83 -0.78
N ASN A 285 -5.76 -5.89 0.31
CA ASN A 285 -5.76 -7.06 1.21
C ASN A 285 -6.68 -8.18 0.72
N ARG A 286 -7.58 -7.93 -0.25
CA ARG A 286 -8.62 -8.87 -0.74
C ARG A 286 -8.70 -9.00 -2.27
N ASP A 287 -7.94 -8.21 -3.02
CA ASP A 287 -7.74 -8.41 -4.45
C ASP A 287 -7.23 -9.84 -4.75
N ASP A 288 -7.49 -10.31 -5.96
CA ASP A 288 -6.89 -11.55 -6.46
C ASP A 288 -5.37 -11.45 -6.43
N VAL A 289 -4.68 -12.56 -6.15
CA VAL A 289 -3.22 -12.57 -6.01
C VAL A 289 -2.54 -13.46 -7.03
N GLU A 290 -1.29 -13.13 -7.37
CA GLU A 290 -0.39 -13.99 -8.14
C GLU A 290 0.94 -14.14 -7.41
N GLY A 291 1.54 -15.33 -7.52
CA GLY A 291 2.88 -15.61 -7.01
C GLY A 291 3.96 -14.88 -7.83
N ARG A 292 5.03 -14.48 -7.15
CA ARG A 292 6.32 -14.08 -7.72
C ARG A 292 7.44 -14.80 -6.95
N PRO A 293 8.47 -15.32 -7.65
CA PRO A 293 9.53 -16.09 -7.01
C PRO A 293 10.45 -15.21 -6.17
N THR A 294 11.04 -15.79 -5.11
CA THR A 294 12.18 -15.27 -4.35
C THR A 294 11.98 -13.86 -3.79
N PHE A 295 11.18 -13.73 -2.74
CA PHE A 295 11.05 -12.47 -1.97
C PHE A 295 11.55 -12.66 -0.53
N ALA A 296 12.50 -11.83 -0.10
CA ALA A 296 13.05 -11.83 1.27
C ALA A 296 13.51 -13.21 1.82
N GLY A 297 13.83 -14.17 0.94
CA GLY A 297 14.21 -15.54 1.33
C GLY A 297 13.04 -16.53 1.45
N MET A 298 11.84 -16.14 1.01
CA MET A 298 10.73 -17.05 0.73
C MET A 298 10.75 -17.45 -0.75
N ASP A 299 10.53 -18.74 -1.05
CA ASP A 299 10.61 -19.28 -2.41
C ASP A 299 9.55 -18.67 -3.34
N GLU A 300 8.35 -18.42 -2.82
CA GLU A 300 7.25 -17.74 -3.50
C GLU A 300 6.62 -16.68 -2.57
N THR A 301 6.15 -15.58 -3.13
CA THR A 301 5.36 -14.56 -2.40
C THR A 301 4.29 -13.96 -3.31
N PHE A 302 3.09 -13.78 -2.76
CA PHE A 302 1.88 -13.43 -3.47
C PHE A 302 1.59 -11.94 -3.39
N PHE A 303 1.27 -11.33 -4.53
CA PHE A 303 0.96 -9.89 -4.62
C PHE A 303 -0.37 -9.64 -5.36
N PRO A 304 -1.08 -8.54 -5.05
CA PRO A 304 -2.34 -8.15 -5.70
C PRO A 304 -2.19 -8.02 -7.21
N ARG A 305 -3.13 -8.57 -7.98
CA ARG A 305 -3.14 -8.45 -9.44
C ARG A 305 -3.24 -6.99 -9.88
N ALA A 306 -3.96 -6.14 -9.15
CA ALA A 306 -4.03 -4.70 -9.41
C ALA A 306 -2.67 -3.99 -9.26
N ALA A 307 -1.77 -4.50 -8.41
CA ALA A 307 -0.40 -3.97 -8.27
C ALA A 307 0.54 -4.54 -9.35
N LEU A 308 0.38 -5.81 -9.68
CA LEU A 308 1.18 -6.51 -10.70
C LEU A 308 0.82 -6.12 -12.14
N ALA A 309 -0.40 -5.64 -12.39
CA ALA A 309 -0.91 -5.22 -13.70
C ALA A 309 -0.89 -3.70 -13.91
N ALA A 310 -0.30 -2.93 -12.99
CA ALA A 310 -0.11 -1.49 -13.15
C ALA A 310 1.20 -1.20 -13.90
N ASP A 311 1.16 -0.37 -14.93
CA ASP A 311 2.36 0.09 -15.64
C ASP A 311 3.19 1.06 -14.77
N VAL A 312 2.52 1.83 -13.91
CA VAL A 312 3.14 2.70 -12.89
C VAL A 312 2.41 2.56 -11.57
N ILE A 313 3.15 2.33 -10.48
CA ILE A 313 2.63 2.46 -9.11
C ILE A 313 3.01 3.85 -8.61
N VAL A 314 2.06 4.62 -8.07
CA VAL A 314 2.33 5.95 -7.51
C VAL A 314 2.23 5.88 -6.00
N SER A 315 3.37 5.79 -5.34
CA SER A 315 3.48 5.74 -3.88
C SER A 315 3.23 7.15 -3.30
N VAL A 316 1.96 7.45 -2.97
CA VAL A 316 1.56 8.73 -2.35
C VAL A 316 1.73 8.62 -0.83
N ALA A 317 2.97 8.71 -0.36
CA ALA A 317 3.34 8.49 1.04
C ALA A 317 3.14 9.74 1.91
N LYS A 318 3.18 9.54 3.23
CA LYS A 318 3.16 10.60 4.25
C LYS A 318 4.58 10.84 4.77
N LEU A 319 5.04 12.09 4.84
CA LEU A 319 6.34 12.46 5.43
C LEU A 319 6.33 12.18 6.94
N LYS A 320 6.91 11.07 7.42
CA LYS A 320 6.89 10.78 8.87
C LYS A 320 8.02 9.91 9.42
N THR A 321 8.24 9.99 10.72
CA THR A 321 9.13 9.11 11.49
C THR A 321 8.57 7.68 11.64
N HIS A 322 9.40 6.72 12.07
CA HIS A 322 9.00 5.34 12.34
C HIS A 322 9.83 4.68 13.45
N HIS A 323 9.17 4.22 14.52
CA HIS A 323 9.83 3.70 15.72
C HIS A 323 10.64 2.40 15.55
N TRP A 324 10.59 1.72 14.38
CA TRP A 324 11.49 0.59 14.04
C TRP A 324 12.50 0.87 12.89
N VAL A 325 12.44 1.99 12.15
CA VAL A 325 13.37 2.25 11.00
C VAL A 325 13.70 3.74 10.75
N GLY A 326 13.58 4.60 11.76
CA GLY A 326 13.76 6.05 11.63
C GLY A 326 12.62 6.77 10.91
N ALA A 327 12.30 6.38 9.66
CA ALA A 327 11.35 7.06 8.78
C ALA A 327 10.41 6.12 8.00
N THR A 328 9.16 6.54 7.80
CA THR A 328 8.22 5.95 6.82
C THR A 328 8.05 6.92 5.66
N LEU A 329 8.46 6.50 4.46
CA LEU A 329 8.44 7.31 3.25
C LEU A 329 7.98 6.45 2.05
N SER A 330 8.27 6.85 0.81
CA SER A 330 7.71 6.24 -0.39
C SER A 330 8.08 4.76 -0.56
N MET A 331 9.30 4.36 -0.16
CA MET A 331 9.76 2.96 -0.23
C MET A 331 9.02 2.06 0.77
N LYS A 332 8.84 2.51 2.02
CA LYS A 332 8.15 1.74 3.06
C LYS A 332 6.64 1.67 2.84
N ASN A 333 6.06 2.68 2.18
CA ASN A 333 4.64 2.74 1.86
C ASN A 333 4.16 1.54 1.00
N LEU A 334 5.06 0.90 0.24
CA LEU A 334 4.78 -0.32 -0.52
C LEU A 334 4.42 -1.55 0.34
N PHE A 335 4.56 -1.51 1.67
CA PHE A 335 4.05 -2.56 2.57
C PHE A 335 2.52 -2.78 2.43
N GLY A 336 1.80 -1.78 1.89
CA GLY A 336 0.40 -1.93 1.50
C GLY A 336 0.13 -3.02 0.46
N LEU A 337 1.11 -3.27 -0.43
CA LEU A 337 1.03 -4.23 -1.53
C LEU A 337 1.15 -5.71 -1.11
N VAL A 338 1.39 -6.00 0.18
CA VAL A 338 1.50 -7.38 0.68
C VAL A 338 0.16 -7.79 1.29
N PRO A 339 -0.60 -8.72 0.70
CA PRO A 339 -2.04 -8.87 0.95
C PRO A 339 -2.34 -9.52 2.30
N GLY A 340 -3.15 -8.84 3.13
CA GLY A 340 -3.54 -9.32 4.46
C GLY A 340 -4.31 -10.66 4.46
N ALA A 341 -5.06 -10.98 3.40
CA ALA A 341 -5.72 -12.28 3.29
C ALA A 341 -4.74 -13.46 3.16
N VAL A 342 -3.52 -13.24 2.66
CA VAL A 342 -2.46 -14.26 2.55
C VAL A 342 -1.56 -14.24 3.79
N TYR A 343 -1.19 -13.05 4.28
CA TYR A 343 -0.13 -12.87 5.29
C TYR A 343 -0.61 -12.45 6.68
N GLY A 344 -1.93 -12.36 6.88
CA GLY A 344 -2.55 -12.02 8.16
C GLY A 344 -2.56 -10.53 8.49
N TRP A 345 -3.12 -10.23 9.68
CA TRP A 345 -3.17 -8.90 10.26
C TRP A 345 -2.81 -8.96 11.76
N PRO A 346 -1.99 -8.03 12.28
CA PRO A 346 -1.21 -7.05 11.53
C PRO A 346 -0.14 -7.70 10.63
N LYS A 347 0.35 -6.97 9.62
CA LYS A 347 1.31 -7.45 8.59
C LYS A 347 2.73 -7.67 9.14
N ASN A 348 2.87 -8.52 10.16
CA ASN A 348 4.09 -8.71 10.94
C ASN A 348 5.19 -9.49 10.20
N LEU A 349 4.84 -10.37 9.25
CA LEU A 349 5.80 -11.21 8.53
C LEU A 349 6.95 -10.41 7.91
N LEU A 350 6.65 -9.31 7.21
CA LEU A 350 7.64 -8.41 6.61
C LEU A 350 8.58 -7.76 7.63
N HIS A 351 8.11 -7.59 8.87
CA HIS A 351 8.91 -7.04 9.93
C HIS A 351 9.79 -8.12 10.59
N GLN A 352 9.25 -9.33 10.75
CA GLN A 352 9.94 -10.52 11.27
C GLN A 352 11.06 -11.01 10.33
N LEU A 353 10.89 -10.88 9.01
CA LEU A 353 11.92 -11.16 7.99
C LEU A 353 13.02 -10.07 7.90
N GLY A 354 12.98 -9.08 8.78
CA GLY A 354 13.82 -7.88 8.78
C GLY A 354 13.18 -6.76 7.97
N ILE A 355 12.51 -5.84 8.66
CA ILE A 355 11.77 -4.71 8.07
C ILE A 355 12.55 -3.97 6.96
N SER A 356 13.82 -3.65 7.18
CA SER A 356 14.67 -2.94 6.20
C SER A 356 14.93 -3.77 4.95
N ARG A 357 15.12 -5.09 5.09
CA ARG A 357 15.22 -6.03 3.97
C ARG A 357 13.93 -6.06 3.17
N SER A 358 12.77 -6.21 3.82
CA SER A 358 11.48 -6.22 3.15
C SER A 358 11.16 -4.90 2.43
N ILE A 359 11.61 -3.75 2.93
CA ILE A 359 11.54 -2.47 2.19
C ILE A 359 12.35 -2.57 0.88
N ILE A 360 13.60 -3.04 0.95
CA ILE A 360 14.50 -3.18 -0.19
C ILE A 360 13.94 -4.17 -1.23
N GLU A 361 13.47 -5.35 -0.81
CA GLU A 361 12.93 -6.35 -1.74
C GLU A 361 11.61 -5.91 -2.41
N LEU A 362 10.73 -5.17 -1.71
CA LEU A 362 9.52 -4.62 -2.33
C LEU A 362 9.87 -3.61 -3.43
N ASN A 363 10.87 -2.76 -3.17
CA ASN A 363 11.33 -1.77 -4.15
C ASN A 363 12.23 -2.39 -5.24
N ARG A 364 12.70 -3.64 -5.08
CA ARG A 364 13.31 -4.45 -6.16
C ARG A 364 12.28 -5.06 -7.09
N LEU A 365 11.12 -5.48 -6.57
CA LEU A 365 10.04 -6.03 -7.38
C LEU A 365 9.30 -4.91 -8.14
N PHE A 366 8.88 -3.86 -7.43
CA PHE A 366 8.06 -2.77 -7.98
C PHE A 366 8.92 -1.58 -8.46
N ARG A 367 9.88 -1.83 -9.37
CA ARG A 367 10.78 -0.78 -9.92
C ARG A 367 10.06 0.28 -10.76
N ASN A 368 8.81 0.06 -11.14
CA ASN A 368 7.93 1.01 -11.82
C ASN A 368 7.20 1.96 -10.84
N THR A 369 7.78 2.23 -9.67
CA THR A 369 7.20 3.12 -8.67
C THR A 369 7.65 4.57 -8.88
N PHE A 370 6.69 5.50 -8.91
CA PHE A 370 6.90 6.94 -8.75
C PHE A 370 6.48 7.37 -7.35
N ALA A 371 7.21 8.28 -6.71
CA ALA A 371 6.87 8.79 -5.39
C ALA A 371 6.19 10.17 -5.46
N ILE A 372 5.20 10.37 -4.59
CA ILE A 372 4.68 11.68 -4.18
C ILE A 372 4.61 11.65 -2.66
N VAL A 373 5.30 12.55 -1.96
CA VAL A 373 5.33 12.57 -0.49
C VAL A 373 4.56 13.79 0.02
N ASP A 374 3.43 13.53 0.68
CA ASP A 374 2.65 14.50 1.46
C ASP A 374 3.44 14.90 2.72
N GLY A 375 4.14 16.03 2.62
CA GLY A 375 4.83 16.70 3.73
C GLY A 375 4.22 18.06 4.07
N ILE A 376 3.00 18.35 3.61
CA ILE A 376 2.29 19.60 3.93
C ILE A 376 2.12 19.68 5.45
N VAL A 377 1.48 18.65 6.02
CA VAL A 377 1.60 18.28 7.43
C VAL A 377 2.14 16.86 7.51
N GLY A 378 3.41 16.71 7.85
CA GLY A 378 4.03 15.42 8.17
C GLY A 378 3.74 14.97 9.61
N MET A 379 4.44 13.94 10.08
CA MET A 379 4.30 13.45 11.46
C MET A 379 5.64 13.07 12.11
N GLU A 380 5.85 13.55 13.33
CA GLU A 380 7.10 13.37 14.08
C GLU A 380 6.92 12.57 15.39
N GLY A 381 8.00 12.26 16.08
CA GLY A 381 7.98 11.49 17.33
C GLY A 381 7.70 10.00 17.07
N ASN A 382 6.76 9.42 17.80
CA ASN A 382 6.52 7.96 17.85
C ASN A 382 5.65 7.43 16.69
N GLY A 383 6.08 7.68 15.45
CA GLY A 383 5.41 7.15 14.25
C GLY A 383 5.52 5.62 14.12
N PRO A 384 4.61 4.95 13.38
CA PRO A 384 3.75 5.51 12.34
C PRO A 384 2.34 5.92 12.76
N ILE A 385 1.95 5.76 14.04
CA ILE A 385 0.58 5.95 14.55
C ILE A 385 0.50 6.88 15.78
N HIS A 386 1.54 6.94 16.62
CA HIS A 386 1.54 7.68 17.90
C HIS A 386 2.42 8.93 17.86
N GLY A 387 2.60 9.51 16.67
CA GLY A 387 3.33 10.76 16.47
C GLY A 387 2.43 11.99 16.48
N THR A 388 3.06 13.16 16.53
CA THR A 388 2.41 14.48 16.47
C THR A 388 2.46 15.04 15.04
N GLY A 389 1.44 15.79 14.62
CA GLY A 389 1.45 16.48 13.33
C GLY A 389 2.51 17.58 13.29
N LYS A 390 3.30 17.64 12.22
CA LYS A 390 4.39 18.60 12.02
C LYS A 390 4.21 19.31 10.67
N PRO A 391 3.79 20.59 10.65
CA PRO A 391 3.76 21.38 9.42
C PRO A 391 5.17 21.48 8.84
N ALA A 392 5.36 21.02 7.61
CA ALA A 392 6.60 21.16 6.85
C ALA A 392 6.37 21.76 5.45
N GLY A 393 5.11 21.95 5.05
CA GLY A 393 4.73 22.79 3.92
C GLY A 393 5.29 22.35 2.57
N VAL A 394 5.47 21.04 2.35
CA VAL A 394 6.25 20.50 1.22
C VAL A 394 5.57 19.32 0.53
N LEU A 395 5.73 19.23 -0.79
CA LEU A 395 5.54 18.02 -1.58
C LEU A 395 6.88 17.61 -2.20
N VAL A 396 7.21 16.31 -2.14
CA VAL A 396 8.45 15.77 -2.75
C VAL A 396 8.10 14.68 -3.75
N MET A 397 8.67 14.73 -4.96
CA MET A 397 8.30 13.82 -6.06
C MET A 397 9.52 13.32 -6.83
N GLY A 398 9.42 12.13 -7.43
CA GLY A 398 10.49 11.55 -8.23
C GLY A 398 10.29 10.08 -8.61
N GLY A 399 10.91 9.66 -9.71
CA GLY A 399 10.93 8.26 -10.17
C GLY A 399 12.03 7.40 -9.51
N ASP A 400 12.99 8.03 -8.84
CA ASP A 400 13.92 7.35 -7.94
C ASP A 400 13.41 7.50 -6.51
N VAL A 401 12.71 6.47 -6.03
CA VAL A 401 12.17 6.38 -4.66
C VAL A 401 13.25 6.45 -3.57
N VAL A 402 14.48 6.03 -3.86
CA VAL A 402 15.60 6.12 -2.90
C VAL A 402 16.08 7.56 -2.78
N ALA A 403 16.19 8.28 -3.91
CA ALA A 403 16.55 9.69 -3.92
C ALA A 403 15.46 10.56 -3.27
N VAL A 404 14.18 10.26 -3.54
CA VAL A 404 13.04 10.95 -2.90
C VAL A 404 13.05 10.72 -1.39
N ASP A 405 13.19 9.47 -0.93
CA ASP A 405 13.19 9.17 0.50
C ASP A 405 14.45 9.75 1.19
N ALA A 406 15.62 9.73 0.52
CA ALA A 406 16.83 10.37 1.04
C ALA A 406 16.74 11.90 1.12
N THR A 407 16.05 12.55 0.19
CA THR A 407 15.73 13.98 0.25
C THR A 407 14.69 14.28 1.35
N CYS A 408 13.68 13.44 1.51
CA CYS A 408 12.72 13.55 2.62
C CYS A 408 13.39 13.41 4.00
N CYS A 409 14.37 12.52 4.15
CA CYS A 409 15.19 12.44 5.36
C CYS A 409 15.92 13.76 5.63
N ARG A 410 16.59 14.36 4.64
CA ARG A 410 17.27 15.66 4.79
C ARG A 410 16.30 16.77 5.21
N LEU A 411 15.11 16.82 4.60
CA LEU A 411 14.03 17.76 4.97
C LEU A 411 13.61 17.62 6.45
N MET A 412 13.51 16.40 6.97
CA MET A 412 13.20 16.12 8.38
C MET A 412 14.41 16.30 9.34
N GLY A 413 15.57 16.71 8.83
CA GLY A 413 16.82 16.75 9.60
C GLY A 413 17.36 15.38 9.98
N ILE A 414 17.16 14.36 9.14
CA ILE A 414 17.60 12.97 9.33
C ILE A 414 18.70 12.65 8.31
N ASP A 415 19.79 12.02 8.73
CA ASP A 415 20.84 11.56 7.82
C ASP A 415 20.40 10.29 7.08
N PRO A 416 20.21 10.33 5.75
CA PRO A 416 19.79 9.16 4.98
C PRO A 416 20.86 8.06 4.88
N LEU A 417 22.13 8.32 5.21
CA LEU A 417 23.17 7.29 5.30
C LEU A 417 23.09 6.49 6.60
N ARG A 418 22.38 7.00 7.63
CA ARG A 418 22.16 6.31 8.91
C ARG A 418 20.83 5.53 8.94
N VAL A 419 19.91 5.85 8.03
CA VAL A 419 18.67 5.09 7.82
C VAL A 419 19.00 3.77 7.10
N GLU A 420 18.93 2.65 7.82
CA GLU A 420 19.46 1.34 7.40
C GLU A 420 18.91 0.83 6.04
N TYR A 421 17.63 1.06 5.73
CA TYR A 421 17.10 0.67 4.42
C TYR A 421 17.59 1.56 3.27
N LEU A 422 17.90 2.84 3.52
CA LEU A 422 18.41 3.75 2.50
C LEU A 422 19.87 3.50 2.21
N SER A 423 20.73 3.40 3.24
CA SER A 423 22.16 3.13 3.06
C SER A 423 22.43 1.81 2.33
N ARG A 424 21.54 0.82 2.49
CA ARG A 424 21.57 -0.48 1.78
C ARG A 424 20.87 -0.48 0.41
N SER A 425 20.29 0.64 -0.04
CA SER A 425 19.52 0.77 -1.30
C SER A 425 20.30 1.32 -2.50
N ALA A 426 21.62 1.46 -2.43
CA ALA A 426 22.45 2.03 -3.51
C ALA A 426 22.35 1.31 -4.88
N ALA A 427 21.89 0.05 -4.92
CA ALA A 427 21.62 -0.70 -6.16
C ALA A 427 20.22 -0.39 -6.77
N LEU A 428 19.38 0.35 -6.06
CA LEU A 428 18.02 0.71 -6.48
C LEU A 428 17.93 2.17 -6.95
N GLY A 429 18.69 3.07 -6.31
CA GLY A 429 18.63 4.51 -6.51
C GLY A 429 19.73 5.28 -5.74
N ASN A 430 19.75 6.59 -5.91
CA ASN A 430 20.82 7.47 -5.44
C ASN A 430 20.53 8.09 -4.05
N VAL A 431 21.20 7.59 -3.00
CA VAL A 431 21.11 8.18 -1.64
C VAL A 431 21.88 9.51 -1.53
N ASN A 432 23.04 9.62 -2.20
CA ASN A 432 23.96 10.75 -2.08
C ASN A 432 23.46 11.98 -2.85
N ALA A 433 23.33 13.13 -2.16
CA ALA A 433 22.87 14.40 -2.73
C ALA A 433 23.66 14.84 -3.98
N ALA A 434 24.96 14.56 -4.06
CA ALA A 434 25.78 14.89 -5.23
C ALA A 434 25.32 14.19 -6.52
N ARG A 435 24.52 13.11 -6.42
CA ARG A 435 23.89 12.37 -7.52
C ARG A 435 22.43 12.75 -7.77
N ILE A 436 21.82 13.54 -6.88
CA ILE A 436 20.43 13.99 -7.01
C ILE A 436 20.40 15.29 -7.82
N ASP A 437 19.52 15.37 -8.80
CA ASP A 437 19.22 16.59 -9.54
C ASP A 437 18.00 17.25 -8.90
N GLN A 438 18.28 18.19 -7.99
CA GLN A 438 17.26 18.86 -7.17
C GLN A 438 16.54 19.93 -7.98
N ARG A 439 15.21 19.82 -8.06
CA ARG A 439 14.33 20.72 -8.80
C ARG A 439 13.32 21.37 -7.84
N GLY A 440 12.92 22.60 -8.12
CA GLY A 440 12.16 23.42 -7.18
C GLY A 440 13.03 23.99 -6.05
N GLU A 441 12.57 23.83 -4.81
CA GLU A 441 13.24 24.30 -3.59
C GLU A 441 14.47 23.43 -3.23
N THR A 442 15.37 23.95 -2.38
CA THR A 442 16.47 23.14 -1.81
C THR A 442 16.04 22.43 -0.51
N PRO A 443 16.56 21.23 -0.21
CA PRO A 443 16.26 20.56 1.06
C PRO A 443 16.70 21.33 2.31
N GLY A 444 17.68 22.24 2.19
CA GLY A 444 18.07 23.16 3.25
C GLY A 444 17.06 24.28 3.46
N ALA A 445 16.60 24.94 2.39
CA ALA A 445 15.61 26.02 2.47
C ALA A 445 14.20 25.56 2.91
N MET A 446 13.93 24.26 2.82
CA MET A 446 12.72 23.60 3.31
C MET A 446 12.97 22.71 4.54
N ARG A 447 14.17 22.77 5.15
CA ARG A 447 14.53 21.95 6.31
C ARG A 447 13.64 22.29 7.50
N THR A 448 13.02 21.27 8.07
CA THR A 448 12.19 21.34 9.27
C THR A 448 12.55 20.14 10.14
N ASP A 449 13.32 20.32 11.22
CA ASP A 449 13.74 19.19 12.04
C ASP A 449 12.55 18.51 12.74
N PHE A 450 12.37 17.22 12.45
CA PHE A 450 11.35 16.39 13.09
C PHE A 450 11.90 15.86 14.41
N ALA A 451 11.06 15.86 15.45
CA ALA A 451 11.33 15.19 16.71
C ALA A 451 11.55 13.68 16.46
N LEU A 452 12.65 13.16 16.97
CA LEU A 452 13.00 11.74 16.91
C LEU A 452 12.79 11.13 18.29
N ILE A 453 12.39 9.85 18.33
CA ILE A 453 12.39 9.10 19.60
C ILE A 453 13.84 8.89 20.09
N PRO A 454 14.11 8.71 21.40
CA PRO A 454 15.47 8.56 21.91
C PRO A 454 16.29 7.46 21.23
N ALA A 455 15.63 6.36 20.82
CA ALA A 455 16.24 5.23 20.10
C ALA A 455 16.60 5.51 18.63
N PHE A 456 16.37 6.73 18.13
CA PHE A 456 16.82 7.23 16.84
C PHE A 456 17.39 8.65 16.92
N ALA A 457 17.76 9.13 18.12
CA ALA A 457 18.33 10.47 18.29
C ALA A 457 19.65 10.64 17.51
N GLU A 458 20.39 9.55 17.31
CA GLU A 458 21.62 9.48 16.54
C GLU A 458 21.39 9.59 15.02
N LEU A 459 20.18 9.40 14.50
CA LEU A 459 19.89 9.61 13.07
C LEU A 459 19.87 11.10 12.67
N ARG A 460 20.07 12.03 13.61
CA ARG A 460 20.06 13.48 13.35
C ARG A 460 21.12 13.86 12.31
N LEU A 461 20.68 14.57 11.26
CA LEU A 461 21.57 15.22 10.31
C LEU A 461 22.18 16.47 10.96
N HIS A 462 23.45 16.37 11.35
CA HIS A 462 24.25 17.53 11.68
C HIS A 462 24.78 18.16 10.39
N GLU A 463 24.85 19.49 10.36
CA GLU A 463 25.56 20.21 9.30
C GLU A 463 27.05 20.21 9.62
N ASP A 464 27.88 19.89 8.64
CA ASP A 464 29.34 19.93 8.77
C ASP A 464 29.77 21.36 9.11
N ARG A 465 30.40 21.54 10.28
CA ARG A 465 30.85 22.86 10.78
C ARG A 465 32.08 23.42 10.04
N HIS A 466 32.32 23.00 8.80
CA HIS A 466 33.51 23.27 8.01
C HIS A 466 33.10 23.69 6.59
N GLY A 467 32.92 24.99 6.38
CA GLY A 467 32.37 25.55 5.14
C GLY A 467 32.21 27.07 5.18
N SER A 468 33.24 27.78 5.65
CA SER A 468 33.34 29.24 5.75
C SER A 468 34.64 29.74 5.15
#